data_AF-A0ABD3X692-F1
#
_entry.id   AF-A0ABD3X692-F1
#
_cell.length_a   1.000
_cell.length_b   1.000
_cell.length_c   1.000
_cell.angle_alpha   90.00
_cell.angle_beta   90.00
_cell.angle_gamma   90.00
#
_symmetry.space_group_name_H-M   'P 1'
#
loop_
_entity.id
_entity.type
_entity.pdbx_description
1 polymer ?
#
loop_
_entity_poly.entity_id
_entity_poly.type
_entity_poly.pdbx_seq_one_letter_code
_entity_poly.pdbx_strand_id
1 'polypeptide(L)'
;MKDAWTRYKSRNLIFLWLRCADQCMTQGQVISGNWIFLLSKRADQCMTQGQVISGNWIFLLLRRADQCVTQGQVISGNWIFLWLRRADQCMTQGKVISGNWIFLLLRRADQCMTQGQVISGNWIFLWLRRADQCMTQGKVISGNWIFLWLRQADQWMAR
;
A
#
# COMPACT_ATOMS: atom_id res chain seq x y z
N MET A 1 11.64 1.11 23.48
CA MET A 1 11.14 -0.29 23.63
C MET A 1 12.08 -1.19 22.84
N LYS A 2 12.37 -2.43 23.26
CA LYS A 2 13.19 -3.35 22.45
C LYS A 2 12.38 -3.83 21.25
N ASP A 3 12.86 -3.54 20.04
CA ASP A 3 12.26 -3.99 18.79
C ASP A 3 12.29 -5.51 18.70
N ALA A 4 11.12 -6.14 18.77
CA ALA A 4 10.98 -7.57 18.51
C ALA A 4 10.55 -7.75 17.07
N TRP A 5 11.45 -8.30 16.25
CA TRP A 5 11.19 -8.62 14.85
C TRP A 5 11.54 -10.08 14.54
N THR A 6 10.85 -10.62 13.53
CA THR A 6 11.14 -11.95 12.96
C THR A 6 11.22 -11.80 11.46
N ARG A 7 12.34 -12.24 10.88
CA ARG A 7 12.55 -12.22 9.43
C ARG A 7 12.79 -13.64 8.94
N TYR A 8 12.05 -14.03 7.91
CA TYR A 8 12.29 -15.24 7.15
C TYR A 8 12.51 -14.86 5.68
N LYS A 9 13.53 -15.45 5.07
CA LYS A 9 13.84 -15.25 3.65
C LYS A 9 14.18 -16.60 3.01
N SER A 10 13.48 -16.93 1.93
CA SER A 10 13.86 -17.99 0.99
C SER A 10 14.10 -17.37 -0.39
N ARG A 11 14.33 -18.21 -1.42
CA ARG A 11 14.68 -17.77 -2.78
C ARG A 11 13.73 -16.71 -3.34
N ASN A 12 12.42 -16.91 -3.15
CA ASN A 12 11.36 -16.02 -3.66
C ASN A 12 10.39 -15.55 -2.57
N LEU A 13 10.58 -15.93 -1.30
CA LEU A 13 9.70 -15.53 -0.20
C LEU A 13 10.45 -14.64 0.78
N ILE A 14 9.88 -13.48 1.07
CA ILE A 14 10.31 -12.59 2.13
C ILE A 14 9.14 -12.45 3.10
N PHE A 15 9.36 -12.78 4.36
CA PHE A 15 8.40 -12.57 5.43
C PHE A 15 9.07 -11.75 6.54
N LEU A 16 8.46 -10.64 6.90
CA LEU A 16 8.89 -9.76 7.97
C LEU A 16 7.74 -9.52 8.93
N TRP A 17 7.96 -9.82 10.20
CA TRP A 17 7.01 -9.51 11.27
C TRP A 17 7.66 -8.58 12.29
N LEU A 18 6.99 -7.47 12.58
CA LEU A 18 7.42 -6.45 13.54
C LEU A 18 6.36 -6.30 14.63
N ARG A 19 6.78 -6.42 15.90
CA ARG A 19 5.88 -6.17 17.03
C ARG A 19 5.67 -4.68 17.28
N CYS A 20 6.78 -3.95 17.36
CA CYS A 20 6.87 -2.50 17.47
C CYS A 20 8.12 -2.10 16.69
N ALA A 21 8.07 -0.97 15.99
CA ALA A 21 9.23 -0.33 15.38
C ALA A 21 8.97 1.17 15.34
N ASP A 22 9.95 1.99 15.70
CA ASP A 22 9.81 3.44 15.53
C ASP A 22 9.75 3.76 14.03
N GLN A 23 10.61 3.11 13.24
CA GLN A 23 10.62 3.19 11.78
C GLN A 23 10.66 1.81 11.12
N CYS A 24 9.81 1.60 10.12
CA CYS A 24 9.83 0.46 9.24
C CYS A 24 10.04 0.93 7.81
N MET A 25 11.25 0.71 7.28
CA MET A 25 11.62 1.10 5.92
C MET A 25 11.84 -0.15 5.08
N THR A 26 11.07 -0.29 4.01
CA THR A 26 11.35 -1.28 2.96
C THR A 26 11.62 -0.56 1.66
N GLN A 27 12.84 -0.70 1.16
CA GLN A 27 13.26 -0.09 -0.10
C GLN A 27 13.85 -1.15 -1.04
N GLY A 28 13.53 -1.08 -2.33
CA GLY A 28 14.19 -1.91 -3.33
C GLY A 28 13.40 -2.15 -4.61
N GLN A 29 14.00 -2.97 -5.48
CA GLN A 29 13.37 -3.48 -6.69
C GLN A 29 13.02 -4.95 -6.51
N VAL A 30 11.83 -5.33 -6.94
CA VAL A 30 11.32 -6.71 -6.89
C VAL A 30 10.98 -7.10 -8.32
N ILE A 31 11.78 -7.99 -8.93
CA ILE A 31 11.89 -8.06 -10.40
C ILE A 31 11.09 -9.23 -11.03
N SER A 32 10.83 -10.32 -10.30
CA SER A 32 9.96 -11.39 -10.79
C SER A 32 9.64 -12.46 -9.74
N GLY A 33 8.37 -12.87 -9.65
CA GLY A 33 7.96 -14.12 -9.00
C GLY A 33 8.18 -14.17 -7.48
N ASN A 34 8.26 -13.00 -6.82
CA ASN A 34 8.48 -12.92 -5.37
C ASN A 34 7.16 -12.85 -4.61
N TRP A 35 7.20 -13.35 -3.39
CA TRP A 35 6.17 -13.24 -2.37
C TRP A 35 6.74 -12.45 -1.22
N ILE A 36 6.12 -11.32 -0.90
CA ILE A 36 6.57 -10.42 0.16
C ILE A 36 5.43 -10.24 1.14
N PHE A 37 5.69 -10.57 2.39
CA PHE A 37 4.78 -10.38 3.50
C PHE A 37 5.44 -9.48 4.53
N LEU A 38 4.82 -8.36 4.84
CA LEU A 38 5.24 -7.49 5.92
C LEU A 38 4.07 -7.24 6.84
N LEU A 39 4.26 -7.63 8.09
CA LEU A 39 3.27 -7.50 9.13
C LEU A 39 3.86 -6.63 10.24
N SER A 40 3.16 -5.55 10.60
CA SER A 40 3.50 -4.77 11.79
C SER A 40 2.30 -4.54 12.69
N LYS A 41 2.51 -4.80 13.99
CA LYS A 41 1.48 -4.56 15.02
C LYS A 41 1.43 -3.10 15.46
N ARG A 42 2.55 -2.39 15.41
CA ARG A 42 2.69 -0.94 15.62
C ARG A 42 3.96 -0.48 14.91
N ALA A 43 3.85 0.55 14.10
CA ALA A 43 4.97 1.37 13.67
C ALA A 43 4.65 2.82 14.00
N ASP A 44 5.63 3.69 14.24
CA ASP A 44 5.33 5.13 14.25
C ASP A 44 5.39 5.63 12.79
N GLN A 45 6.45 5.26 12.06
CA GLN A 45 6.55 5.48 10.62
C GLN A 45 6.75 4.16 9.85
N CYS A 46 5.97 3.95 8.80
CA CYS A 46 6.15 2.85 7.86
C CYS A 46 6.27 3.39 6.43
N MET A 47 7.41 3.19 5.80
CA MET A 47 7.64 3.56 4.41
C MET A 47 7.98 2.34 3.57
N THR A 48 7.24 2.16 2.48
CA THR A 48 7.55 1.22 1.43
C THR A 48 7.83 1.99 0.16
N GLN A 49 9.05 1.91 -0.36
CA GLN A 49 9.45 2.59 -1.59
C GLN A 49 10.10 1.61 -2.56
N GLY A 50 9.71 1.61 -3.84
CA GLY A 50 10.37 0.72 -4.78
C GLY A 50 9.74 0.56 -6.13
N GLN A 51 10.29 -0.38 -6.90
CA GLN A 51 9.70 -0.84 -8.14
C GLN A 51 9.36 -2.32 -8.04
N VAL A 52 8.14 -2.67 -8.44
CA VAL A 52 7.65 -4.04 -8.44
C VAL A 52 7.34 -4.40 -9.89
N ILE A 53 8.03 -5.41 -10.40
CA ILE A 53 8.05 -5.75 -11.81
C ILE A 53 7.68 -7.22 -11.95
N SER A 54 6.64 -7.52 -12.72
CA SER A 54 6.24 -8.86 -13.17
C SER A 54 5.94 -9.90 -12.09
N GLY A 55 4.67 -10.26 -11.92
CA GLY A 55 4.31 -11.53 -11.26
C GLY A 55 4.66 -11.62 -9.77
N ASN A 56 4.79 -10.50 -9.06
CA ASN A 56 5.04 -10.51 -7.62
C ASN A 56 3.73 -10.38 -6.83
N TRP A 57 3.78 -10.90 -5.61
CA TRP A 57 2.70 -10.87 -4.64
C TRP A 57 3.20 -10.15 -3.38
N ILE A 58 2.57 -9.04 -3.03
CA ILE A 58 2.96 -8.21 -1.89
C ILE A 58 1.78 -8.05 -0.95
N PHE A 59 2.00 -8.37 0.32
CA PHE A 59 1.03 -8.25 1.40
C PHE A 59 1.62 -7.38 2.51
N LEU A 60 1.02 -6.22 2.72
CA LEU A 60 1.36 -5.29 3.81
C LEU A 60 0.18 -5.24 4.80
N LEU A 61 0.42 -5.68 6.04
CA LEU A 61 -0.57 -5.69 7.10
C LEU A 61 -0.08 -4.82 8.27
N LEU A 62 -0.73 -3.67 8.45
CA LEU A 62 -0.38 -2.71 9.48
C LEU A 62 -1.56 -2.50 10.44
N ARG A 63 -1.36 -2.78 11.72
CA ARG A 63 -2.44 -2.65 12.72
C ARG A 63 -2.57 -1.24 13.28
N ARG A 64 -1.46 -0.51 13.40
CA ARG A 64 -1.36 0.89 13.80
C ARG A 64 -0.08 1.46 13.18
N ALA A 65 -0.19 2.59 12.51
CA ALA A 65 0.94 3.41 12.08
C ALA A 65 0.59 4.87 12.30
N ASP A 66 1.47 5.74 12.80
CA ASP A 66 1.14 7.18 12.82
C ASP A 66 1.22 7.70 11.38
N GLN A 67 2.28 7.32 10.66
CA GLN A 67 2.45 7.60 9.23
C GLN A 67 2.71 6.31 8.45
N CYS A 68 1.95 6.11 7.37
CA CYS A 68 2.14 5.04 6.40
C CYS A 68 2.30 5.64 4.99
N VAL A 69 3.46 5.45 4.38
CA VAL A 69 3.79 5.95 3.05
C VAL A 69 4.15 4.79 2.14
N THR A 70 3.42 4.63 1.05
CA THR A 70 3.75 3.67 -0.01
C THR A 70 4.02 4.45 -1.29
N GLN A 71 5.23 4.32 -1.82
CA GLN A 71 5.68 5.01 -3.01
C GLN A 71 6.29 4.05 -4.02
N GLY A 72 5.96 4.16 -5.30
CA GLY A 72 6.65 3.33 -6.27
C GLY A 72 6.05 3.19 -7.65
N GLN A 73 6.64 2.28 -8.40
CA GLN A 73 6.14 1.87 -9.70
C GLN A 73 5.79 0.39 -9.70
N VAL A 74 4.63 0.05 -10.25
CA VAL A 74 4.14 -1.33 -10.32
C VAL A 74 3.90 -1.66 -11.80
N ILE A 75 4.60 -2.67 -12.28
CA ILE A 75 4.73 -2.97 -13.70
C ILE A 75 4.39 -4.43 -13.96
N SER A 76 3.32 -4.68 -14.72
CA SER A 76 2.90 -5.99 -15.24
C SER A 76 2.57 -7.05 -14.19
N GLY A 77 1.30 -7.49 -14.13
CA GLY A 77 0.95 -8.78 -13.51
C GLY A 77 1.25 -8.92 -12.01
N ASN A 78 1.37 -7.83 -11.26
CA ASN A 78 1.60 -7.90 -9.82
C ASN A 78 0.30 -7.84 -9.04
N TRP A 79 0.32 -8.46 -7.87
CA TRP A 79 -0.76 -8.46 -6.89
C TRP A 79 -0.27 -7.78 -5.61
N ILE A 80 -0.90 -6.67 -5.25
CA ILE A 80 -0.56 -5.89 -4.07
C ILE A 80 -1.79 -5.79 -3.19
N PHE A 81 -1.64 -6.18 -1.93
CA PHE A 81 -2.65 -6.06 -0.90
C PHE A 81 -2.08 -5.27 0.27
N LEU A 82 -2.69 -4.13 0.56
CA LEU A 82 -2.38 -3.29 1.71
C LEU A 82 -3.60 -3.22 2.62
N TRP A 83 -3.43 -3.62 3.87
CA TRP A 83 -4.45 -3.43 4.90
C TRP A 83 -3.88 -2.65 6.08
N LEU A 84 -4.54 -1.54 6.37
CA LEU A 84 -4.19 -0.65 7.46
C LEU A 84 -5.41 -0.44 8.36
N ARG A 85 -5.28 -0.82 9.62
CA ARG A 85 -6.41 -0.77 10.57
C ARG A 85 -6.63 0.61 11.18
N ARG A 86 -5.55 1.36 11.41
CA ARG A 86 -5.53 2.73 11.94
C ARG A 86 -4.25 3.40 11.48
N ALA A 87 -4.36 4.60 10.93
CA ALA A 87 -3.23 5.52 10.86
C ALA A 87 -3.64 6.98 10.96
N ASP A 88 -2.76 7.86 11.38
CA ASP A 88 -3.09 9.28 11.38
C ASP A 88 -2.95 9.79 9.95
N GLN A 89 -1.88 9.39 9.26
CA GLN A 89 -1.64 9.71 7.84
C GLN A 89 -1.34 8.46 7.02
N CYS A 90 -2.08 8.29 5.92
CA CYS A 90 -1.84 7.26 4.91
C CYS A 90 -1.65 7.90 3.54
N MET A 91 -0.46 7.76 2.96
CA MET A 91 -0.14 8.25 1.62
C MET A 91 0.24 7.09 0.72
N THR A 92 -0.42 7.00 -0.43
CA THR A 92 -0.03 6.10 -1.52
C THR A 92 0.25 6.92 -2.76
N GLN A 93 1.47 6.84 -3.29
CA GLN A 93 1.86 7.55 -4.50
C GLN A 93 2.53 6.63 -5.50
N GLY A 94 2.18 6.70 -6.78
CA GLY A 94 2.92 5.88 -7.74
C GLY A 94 2.41 5.85 -9.16
N LYS A 95 3.07 4.99 -9.95
CA LYS A 95 2.70 4.70 -11.33
C LYS A 95 2.40 3.21 -11.47
N VAL A 96 1.21 2.89 -11.99
CA VAL A 96 0.75 1.52 -12.21
C VAL A 96 0.56 1.34 -13.72
N ILE A 97 1.31 0.42 -14.31
CA ILE A 97 1.41 0.34 -15.78
C ILE A 97 0.38 -0.63 -16.36
N SER A 98 0.56 -1.94 -16.20
CA SER A 98 -0.29 -2.92 -16.88
C SER A 98 -0.63 -4.15 -16.03
N GLY A 99 -1.85 -4.66 -16.14
CA GLY A 99 -2.24 -5.98 -15.63
C GLY A 99 -2.05 -6.18 -14.13
N ASN A 100 -1.99 -5.11 -13.35
CA ASN A 100 -1.78 -5.22 -11.91
C ASN A 100 -3.10 -5.19 -11.15
N TRP A 101 -3.10 -5.83 -10.00
CA TRP A 101 -4.21 -5.89 -9.06
C TRP A 101 -3.77 -5.27 -7.74
N ILE A 102 -4.40 -4.16 -7.35
CA ILE A 102 -4.06 -3.42 -6.14
C ILE A 102 -5.30 -3.31 -5.27
N PHE A 103 -5.19 -3.80 -4.04
CA PHE A 103 -6.22 -3.71 -3.02
C PHE A 103 -5.69 -2.92 -1.83
N LEU A 104 -6.34 -1.79 -1.55
CA LEU A 104 -6.05 -0.94 -0.42
C LEU A 104 -7.27 -0.90 0.51
N LEU A 105 -7.11 -1.43 1.72
CA LEU A 105 -8.13 -1.47 2.74
C LEU A 105 -7.72 -0.62 3.95
N LEU A 106 -8.40 0.48 4.18
CA LEU A 106 -8.15 1.39 5.31
C LEU A 106 -9.38 1.48 6.21
N ARG A 107 -9.23 1.06 7.46
CA ARG A 107 -10.38 1.03 8.39
C ARG A 107 -10.61 2.36 9.12
N ARG A 108 -9.56 3.12 9.40
CA ARG A 108 -9.60 4.47 9.99
C ARG A 108 -8.33 5.20 9.60
N ALA A 109 -8.44 6.42 9.09
CA ALA A 109 -7.32 7.35 9.14
C ALA A 109 -7.75 8.80 9.23
N ASP A 110 -6.97 9.67 9.85
CA ASP A 110 -7.34 11.08 9.90
C ASP A 110 -7.16 11.70 8.51
N GLN A 111 -6.03 11.40 7.85
CA GLN A 111 -5.74 11.81 6.49
C GLN A 111 -5.39 10.62 5.60
N CYS A 112 -6.06 10.53 4.45
CA CYS A 112 -5.75 9.54 3.41
C CYS A 112 -5.56 10.23 2.05
N MET A 113 -4.38 10.05 1.46
CA MET A 113 -4.03 10.60 0.16
C MET A 113 -3.61 9.48 -0.79
N THR A 114 -4.25 9.40 -1.96
CA THR A 114 -3.82 8.53 -3.05
C THR A 114 -3.53 9.38 -4.28
N GLN A 115 -2.31 9.29 -4.80
CA GLN A 115 -1.87 10.06 -5.95
C GLN A 115 -1.18 9.18 -6.99
N GLY A 116 -1.46 9.35 -8.28
CA GLY A 116 -0.70 8.57 -9.25
C GLY A 116 -1.15 8.59 -10.70
N GLN A 117 -0.48 7.75 -11.48
CA GLN A 117 -0.84 7.47 -12.88
C GLN A 117 -1.15 5.99 -13.04
N VAL A 118 -2.28 5.69 -13.68
CA VAL A 118 -2.71 4.32 -13.98
C VAL A 118 -2.88 4.20 -15.49
N ILE A 119 -2.08 3.34 -16.13
CA ILE A 119 -2.00 3.29 -17.59
C ILE A 119 -3.08 2.37 -18.16
N SER A 120 -2.93 1.04 -18.11
CA SER A 120 -3.92 0.16 -18.74
C SER A 120 -4.11 -1.22 -18.13
N GLY A 121 -5.31 -1.79 -18.21
CA GLY A 121 -5.56 -3.17 -17.77
C GLY A 121 -5.35 -3.41 -16.27
N ASN A 122 -5.34 -2.36 -15.44
CA ASN A 122 -5.14 -2.50 -13.99
C ASN A 122 -6.48 -2.52 -13.26
N TRP A 123 -6.51 -3.25 -12.15
CA TRP A 123 -7.63 -3.35 -11.23
C TRP A 123 -7.22 -2.77 -9.90
N ILE A 124 -7.86 -1.68 -9.50
CA ILE A 124 -7.53 -0.96 -8.28
C ILE A 124 -8.80 -0.87 -7.42
N PHE A 125 -8.73 -1.43 -6.23
CA PHE A 125 -9.81 -1.42 -5.25
C PHE A 125 -9.36 -0.66 -4.02
N LEU A 126 -10.02 0.46 -3.74
CA LEU A 126 -9.83 1.25 -2.53
C LEU A 126 -11.08 1.14 -1.66
N TRP A 127 -10.91 0.72 -0.42
CA TRP A 127 -11.97 0.69 0.57
C TRP A 127 -11.53 1.47 1.80
N LEU A 128 -12.28 2.51 2.10
CA LEU A 128 -12.10 3.35 3.26
C LEU A 128 -13.35 3.32 4.13
N ARG A 129 -13.22 2.93 5.39
CA ARG A 129 -14.38 2.92 6.30
C ARG A 129 -14.63 4.26 6.97
N ARG A 130 -13.57 4.94 7.41
CA ARG A 130 -13.64 6.26 8.05
C ARG A 130 -12.38 7.04 7.75
N ALA A 131 -12.50 8.28 7.31
CA ALA A 131 -11.42 9.24 7.40
C ALA A 131 -11.88 10.66 7.60
N ASP A 132 -11.09 11.53 8.21
CA ASP A 132 -11.49 12.93 8.38
C ASP A 132 -11.30 13.66 7.04
N GLN A 133 -10.14 13.48 6.41
CA GLN A 133 -9.83 14.02 5.10
C GLN A 133 -9.35 12.92 4.16
N CYS A 134 -9.97 12.86 2.97
CA CYS A 134 -9.57 11.91 1.96
C CYS A 134 -9.41 12.58 0.58
N MET A 135 -8.25 12.40 -0.03
CA MET A 135 -7.93 12.94 -1.35
C MET A 135 -7.49 11.82 -2.29
N THR A 136 -8.05 11.80 -3.49
CA THR A 136 -7.59 10.94 -4.58
C THR A 136 -7.30 11.79 -5.80
N GLN A 137 -6.08 11.77 -6.31
CA GLN A 137 -5.73 12.53 -7.51
C GLN A 137 -4.96 11.66 -8.50
N GLY A 138 -5.26 11.74 -9.78
CA GLY A 138 -4.44 11.01 -10.73
C GLY A 138 -4.92 10.97 -12.16
N LYS A 139 -4.02 10.53 -13.03
CA LYS A 139 -4.33 10.31 -14.45
C LYS A 139 -4.60 8.84 -14.69
N VAL A 140 -5.80 8.51 -15.15
CA VAL A 140 -6.17 7.17 -15.63
C VAL A 140 -6.24 7.21 -17.15
N ILE A 141 -5.54 6.30 -17.84
CA ILE A 141 -5.49 6.30 -19.31
C ILE A 141 -6.60 5.44 -19.90
N SER A 142 -6.46 4.12 -20.01
CA SER A 142 -7.48 3.29 -20.70
C SER A 142 -7.58 1.86 -20.17
N GLY A 143 -8.79 1.30 -20.14
CA GLY A 143 -8.99 -0.11 -19.77
C GLY A 143 -8.62 -0.45 -18.33
N ASN A 144 -8.67 0.52 -17.41
CA ASN A 144 -8.49 0.27 -15.98
C ASN A 144 -9.85 0.22 -15.28
N TRP A 145 -9.92 -0.60 -14.25
CA TRP A 145 -11.06 -0.69 -13.34
C TRP A 145 -10.64 -0.13 -12.00
N ILE A 146 -11.21 1.02 -11.64
CA ILE A 146 -10.96 1.64 -10.33
C ILE A 146 -12.28 1.65 -9.57
N PHE A 147 -12.29 0.95 -8.44
CA PHE A 147 -13.40 0.94 -7.52
C PHE A 147 -12.98 1.64 -6.22
N LEU A 148 -13.76 2.64 -5.83
CA LEU A 148 -13.60 3.35 -4.56
C LEU A 148 -14.87 3.17 -3.74
N TRP A 149 -14.72 2.66 -2.53
CA TRP A 149 -15.78 2.65 -1.53
C TRP A 149 -15.36 3.44 -0.32
N LEU A 150 -16.13 4.46 0.01
CA LEU A 150 -15.94 5.32 1.17
C LEU A 150 -17.23 5.32 1.99
N ARG A 151 -17.18 4.82 3.24
CA ARG A 151 -18.37 4.81 4.11
C ARG A 151 -18.60 6.13 4.83
N GLN A 152 -17.54 6.81 5.25
CA GLN A 152 -17.63 8.06 5.98
C GLN A 152 -16.35 8.86 5.78
N ALA A 153 -16.48 10.09 5.30
CA ALA A 153 -15.47 11.10 5.53
C ALA A 153 -16.08 12.46 5.81
N ASP A 154 -15.36 13.27 6.58
CA ASP A 154 -15.76 14.65 6.86
C ASP A 154 -15.48 15.53 5.63
N GLN A 155 -14.38 15.27 4.92
CA GLN A 155 -14.01 15.91 3.67
C GLN A 155 -13.47 14.89 2.66
N TRP A 156 -14.00 14.93 1.43
CA TRP A 156 -13.50 14.13 0.31
C TRP A 156 -13.29 14.97 -0.95
N MET A 157 -12.16 14.76 -1.63
CA MET A 157 -11.83 15.39 -2.91
C MET A 157 -11.25 14.35 -3.88
N ALA A 158 -11.79 14.28 -5.10
CA ALA A 158 -11.21 13.52 -6.20
C ALA A 158 -10.94 14.42 -7.41
N ARG A 159 -9.75 14.28 -8.05
CA ARG A 159 -9.37 15.01 -9.28
C ARG A 159 -8.61 14.16 -10.28
#